data_AF-T0J7C3-F1
#
_entry.id   AF-T0J7C3-F1
#
_cell.length_a   1.000
_cell.length_b   1.000
_cell.length_c   1.000
_cell.angle_alpha   90.00
_cell.angle_beta   90.00
_cell.angle_gamma   90.00
#
_symmetry.space_group_name_H-M   'P 1'
#
loop_
_entity.id
_entity.type
_entity.pdbx_description
1 polymer ?
#
loop_
_entity_poly.entity_id
_entity_poly.type
_entity_poly.pdbx_seq_one_letter_code
_entity_poly.pdbx_strand_id
1 'polypeptide(L)'
;MSELEAALQPLCGVTVDHLKLPLELGEEIEPSQIGTIVGTLTDLLLPRIALEKGIGLKKAVSFDGTLGEREGYPDFQHDAGYRVELKGAFRDNKDVKMKKPPTPREPSARLTQKVTVKNVKPEEDALLVLIYQLEQRKDDPTLLSPVIVNVGLFPAIECVRARDARMEAAGGRWFGDYQTPTIPSGIGKGKIRAGAALDVTVYGRKKEEGRDFNEDTNFGKLKRIPYRPLQEFLRDNGCQFAPKGVYPEKWSMSKDDIKLALTLDVAAEEAGDLVAEVDV
;
A
#
# COMPACT_ATOMS: atom_id res chain seq x y z
N MET A 1 16.54 -4.46 -12.56
CA MET A 1 15.94 -4.50 -11.20
C MET A 1 16.83 -5.11 -10.14
N SER A 2 17.48 -6.26 -10.37
CA SER A 2 18.30 -6.94 -9.35
C SER A 2 19.43 -6.09 -8.75
N GLU A 3 20.04 -5.20 -9.53
CA GLU A 3 21.05 -4.24 -9.02
C GLU A 3 20.46 -3.27 -7.99
N LEU A 4 19.30 -2.68 -8.28
CA LEU A 4 18.61 -1.77 -7.34
C LEU A 4 18.14 -2.53 -6.09
N GLU A 5 17.68 -3.77 -6.26
CA GLU A 5 17.29 -4.62 -5.12
C GLU A 5 18.48 -4.85 -4.19
N ALA A 6 19.64 -5.25 -4.72
CA ALA A 6 20.87 -5.44 -3.96
C ALA A 6 21.33 -4.13 -3.29
N ALA A 7 21.24 -3.00 -3.98
CA ALA A 7 21.60 -1.70 -3.44
C ALA A 7 20.70 -1.25 -2.28
N LEU A 8 19.43 -1.66 -2.25
CA LEU A 8 18.46 -1.30 -1.21
C LEU A 8 18.47 -2.25 0.00
N GLN A 9 19.03 -3.45 -0.11
CA GLN A 9 19.12 -4.41 1.00
C GLN A 9 19.72 -3.85 2.30
N PRO A 10 20.72 -2.95 2.28
CA PRO A 10 21.27 -2.34 3.50
C PRO A 10 20.26 -1.51 4.32
N LEU A 11 19.05 -1.21 3.79
CA LEU A 11 17.96 -0.62 4.55
C LEU A 11 17.36 -1.59 5.57
N CYS A 12 17.44 -2.91 5.34
CA CYS A 12 17.00 -3.91 6.31
C CYS A 12 17.83 -3.80 7.60
N GLY A 13 17.14 -3.84 8.75
CA GLY A 13 17.71 -3.66 10.08
C GLY A 13 17.97 -2.21 10.47
N VAL A 14 17.61 -1.22 9.64
CA VAL A 14 17.76 0.19 10.00
C VAL A 14 16.69 0.59 10.99
N THR A 15 17.13 1.07 12.15
CA THR A 15 16.27 1.72 13.14
C THR A 15 16.02 3.18 12.74
N VAL A 16 14.76 3.60 12.78
CA VAL A 16 14.38 5.01 12.65
C VAL A 16 14.59 5.69 14.01
N ASP A 17 15.85 5.95 14.35
CA ASP A 17 16.27 6.44 15.67
C ASP A 17 15.70 7.82 16.06
N HIS A 18 15.10 8.53 15.12
CA HIS A 18 14.45 9.81 15.35
C HIS A 18 13.05 9.66 15.96
N LEU A 19 12.47 8.45 15.94
CA LEU A 19 11.26 8.12 16.68
C LEU A 19 11.62 7.17 17.83
N LYS A 20 11.57 7.72 19.05
CA LYS A 20 11.75 6.98 20.30
C LYS A 20 10.51 7.21 21.14
N LEU A 21 9.79 6.13 21.41
CA LEU A 21 8.57 6.15 22.20
C LEU A 21 8.82 5.41 23.51
N PRO A 22 8.41 5.92 24.67
CA PRO A 22 8.36 5.12 25.89
C PRO A 22 7.58 3.81 25.67
N LEU A 23 8.07 2.71 26.23
CA LEU A 23 7.50 1.37 26.06
C LEU A 23 6.03 1.31 26.46
N GLU A 24 5.66 2.04 27.53
CA GLU A 24 4.29 2.12 28.04
C GLU A 24 3.31 2.76 27.05
N LEU A 25 3.77 3.62 26.13
CA LEU A 25 2.90 4.22 25.12
C LEU A 25 2.44 3.23 24.05
N GLY A 26 3.07 2.05 23.96
CA GLY A 26 2.62 1.01 23.04
C GLY A 26 1.12 0.74 23.17
N GLU A 27 0.62 0.59 24.41
CA GLU A 27 -0.79 0.27 24.68
C GLU A 27 -1.76 1.42 24.35
N GLU A 28 -1.26 2.62 24.11
CA GLU A 28 -2.05 3.81 23.76
C GLU A 28 -2.07 4.11 22.25
N ILE A 29 -1.11 3.56 21.50
CA ILE A 29 -0.89 3.89 20.09
C ILE A 29 -1.37 2.77 19.18
N GLU A 30 -2.16 3.14 18.17
CA GLU A 30 -2.58 2.22 17.11
C GLU A 30 -1.46 2.04 16.06
N PRO A 31 -1.31 0.82 15.48
CA PRO A 31 -0.38 0.58 14.37
C PRO A 31 -0.48 1.59 13.21
N SER A 32 -1.69 2.09 12.92
CA SER A 32 -1.92 3.06 11.84
C SER A 32 -1.29 4.43 12.11
N GLN A 33 -1.22 4.84 13.39
CA GLN A 33 -0.57 6.08 13.80
C GLN A 33 0.94 5.95 13.65
N ILE A 34 1.51 4.80 14.05
CA ILE A 34 2.92 4.50 13.80
C ILE A 34 3.21 4.53 12.30
N GLY A 35 2.42 3.83 11.47
CA GLY A 35 2.62 3.85 10.02
C GLY A 35 2.60 5.25 9.40
N THR A 36 1.75 6.16 9.92
CA THR A 36 1.69 7.56 9.46
C THR A 36 2.93 8.36 9.85
N ILE A 37 3.37 8.26 11.11
CA ILE A 37 4.56 8.96 11.62
C ILE A 37 5.81 8.43 10.91
N VAL A 38 5.96 7.10 10.86
CA VAL A 38 7.12 6.43 10.25
C VAL A 38 7.18 6.71 8.76
N GLY A 39 6.05 6.64 8.04
CA GLY A 39 6.03 6.97 6.61
C GLY A 39 6.56 8.38 6.33
N THR A 40 6.14 9.36 7.14
CA THR A 40 6.61 10.75 7.02
C THR A 40 8.08 10.89 7.36
N LEU A 41 8.52 10.29 8.47
CA LEU A 41 9.91 10.36 8.91
C LEU A 41 10.85 9.66 7.93
N THR A 42 10.48 8.50 7.41
CA THR A 42 11.33 7.79 6.46
C THR A 42 11.41 8.55 5.15
N ASP A 43 10.31 9.10 4.64
CA ASP A 43 10.37 9.94 3.44
C ASP A 43 11.38 11.10 3.57
N LEU A 44 11.44 11.73 4.75
CA LEU A 44 12.40 12.78 5.08
C LEU A 44 13.84 12.27 5.27
N LEU A 45 14.00 11.14 5.96
CA LEU A 45 15.30 10.64 6.42
C LEU A 45 16.00 9.73 5.41
N LEU A 46 15.25 9.12 4.48
CA LEU A 46 15.77 8.12 3.57
C LEU A 46 16.95 8.62 2.72
N PRO A 47 17.01 9.86 2.19
CA PRO A 47 18.19 10.36 1.48
C PRO A 47 19.45 10.36 2.35
N ARG A 48 19.32 10.70 3.63
CA ARG A 48 20.43 10.70 4.58
C ARG A 48 20.88 9.28 4.89
N ILE A 49 19.93 8.38 5.18
CA ILE A 49 20.22 6.96 5.42
C ILE A 49 20.91 6.34 4.19
N ALA A 50 20.42 6.69 2.99
CA ALA A 50 20.98 6.22 1.74
C ALA A 50 22.41 6.71 1.50
N LEU A 51 22.71 7.97 1.84
CA LEU A 51 24.06 8.51 1.79
C LEU A 51 25.00 7.79 2.78
N GLU A 52 24.58 7.64 4.04
CA GLU A 52 25.36 6.99 5.10
C GLU A 52 25.68 5.52 4.76
N LYS A 53 24.81 4.85 4.00
CA LYS A 53 24.95 3.44 3.60
C LYS A 53 25.48 3.23 2.18
N GLY A 54 25.74 4.29 1.43
CA GLY A 54 26.19 4.18 0.03
C GLY A 54 25.16 3.54 -0.91
N ILE A 55 23.86 3.72 -0.63
CA ILE A 55 22.74 3.15 -1.39
C ILE A 55 22.49 3.92 -2.70
N GLY A 56 22.96 5.17 -2.82
CA GLY A 56 22.80 5.95 -4.05
C GLY A 56 21.37 6.43 -4.31
N LEU A 57 20.49 6.43 -3.30
CA LEU A 57 19.11 6.93 -3.39
C LEU A 57 19.03 8.40 -2.96
N LYS A 58 18.38 9.24 -3.78
CA LYS A 58 18.20 10.68 -3.57
C LYS A 58 16.75 11.06 -3.80
N LYS A 59 16.26 12.12 -3.16
CA LYS A 59 14.92 12.67 -3.46
C LYS A 59 14.86 13.03 -4.93
N ALA A 60 13.78 12.63 -5.61
CA ALA A 60 13.55 13.07 -6.96
C ALA A 60 13.21 14.56 -6.91
N VAL A 61 14.06 15.39 -7.53
CA VAL A 61 13.68 16.78 -7.83
C VAL A 61 12.67 16.72 -8.97
N SER A 62 11.71 17.64 -9.01
CA SER A 62 10.79 17.76 -10.15
C SER A 62 11.60 17.66 -11.45
N PHE A 63 11.22 16.69 -12.30
CA PHE A 63 12.00 16.28 -13.48
C PHE A 63 12.18 17.39 -14.53
N ASP A 64 11.55 18.54 -14.33
CA ASP A 64 11.59 19.73 -15.18
C ASP A 64 12.44 20.88 -14.60
N GLY A 65 13.02 20.73 -13.40
CA GLY A 65 13.83 21.78 -12.77
C GLY A 65 13.04 23.03 -12.38
N THR A 66 11.71 22.97 -12.38
CA THR A 66 10.87 24.12 -12.02
C THR A 66 10.86 24.28 -10.50
N LEU A 67 11.62 25.26 -10.01
CA LEU A 67 11.54 25.72 -8.62
C LEU A 67 10.10 26.15 -8.30
N GLY A 68 9.47 25.51 -7.31
CA GLY A 68 8.15 25.90 -6.79
C GLY A 68 7.04 24.86 -6.97
N GLU A 69 7.26 23.79 -7.75
CA GLU A 69 6.31 22.68 -7.79
C GLU A 69 6.48 21.77 -6.56
N ARG A 70 5.35 21.36 -5.96
CA ARG A 70 5.31 20.39 -4.85
C ARG A 70 5.94 19.07 -5.32
N GLU A 71 6.63 18.37 -4.42
CA GLU A 71 7.21 17.04 -4.67
C GLU A 71 6.25 16.13 -5.48
N GLY A 72 6.68 15.77 -6.68
CA GLY A 72 5.93 14.99 -7.66
C GLY A 72 6.19 13.49 -7.56
N TYR A 73 5.51 12.71 -8.40
CA TYR A 73 5.91 11.31 -8.63
C TYR A 73 7.12 11.30 -9.59
N PRO A 74 8.13 10.44 -9.38
CA PRO A 74 8.31 9.50 -8.26
C PRO A 74 8.94 10.18 -7.03
N ASP A 75 8.91 9.52 -5.87
CA ASP A 75 9.49 10.06 -4.63
C ASP A 75 11.03 10.16 -4.67
N PHE A 76 11.72 9.18 -5.27
CA PHE A 76 13.19 9.06 -5.27
C PHE A 76 13.79 8.68 -6.63
N GLN A 77 15.09 8.94 -6.80
CA GLN A 77 15.92 8.48 -7.90
C GLN A 77 17.17 7.79 -7.36
N HIS A 78 17.58 6.71 -8.03
CA HIS A 78 18.79 5.95 -7.73
C HIS A 78 19.90 6.26 -8.76
N ASP A 79 21.16 6.19 -8.34
CA ASP A 79 22.33 6.50 -9.18
C ASP A 79 22.45 5.60 -10.43
N ALA A 80 21.90 4.38 -10.38
CA ALA A 80 21.79 3.49 -11.54
C ALA A 80 20.67 3.86 -12.55
N GLY A 81 20.02 5.02 -12.40
CA GLY A 81 19.02 5.54 -13.33
C GLY A 81 17.57 5.11 -13.04
N TYR A 82 17.34 4.23 -12.06
CA TYR A 82 15.99 3.87 -11.63
C TYR A 82 15.31 4.98 -10.85
N ARG A 83 13.98 5.00 -10.91
CA ARG A 83 13.14 5.89 -10.12
C ARG A 83 12.20 5.09 -9.22
N VAL A 84 11.93 5.60 -8.04
CA VAL A 84 11.32 4.80 -6.97
C VAL A 84 10.21 5.57 -6.27
N GLU A 85 9.01 5.00 -6.24
CA GLU A 85 7.90 5.44 -5.40
C GLU A 85 7.95 4.68 -4.07
N LEU A 86 8.02 5.41 -2.95
CA LEU A 86 8.13 4.82 -1.63
C LEU A 86 6.76 4.58 -1.01
N LYS A 87 6.54 3.38 -0.49
CA LYS A 87 5.42 3.07 0.42
C LYS A 87 5.90 2.28 1.62
N GLY A 88 5.29 2.56 2.76
CA GLY A 88 5.51 1.80 3.99
C GLY A 88 4.36 0.85 4.27
N ALA A 89 4.66 -0.38 4.68
CA ALA A 89 3.68 -1.30 5.26
C ALA A 89 4.12 -1.64 6.69
N PHE A 90 3.17 -1.70 7.61
CA PHE A 90 3.44 -2.03 9.00
C PHE A 90 3.19 -3.52 9.23
N ARG A 91 4.13 -4.16 9.92
CA ARG A 91 4.05 -5.54 10.43
C ARG A 91 3.94 -5.47 11.95
N ASP A 92 2.94 -6.15 12.49
CA ASP A 92 2.77 -6.22 13.94
C ASP A 92 3.92 -6.98 14.59
N ASN A 93 4.33 -6.52 15.78
CA ASN A 93 5.26 -7.22 16.65
C ASN A 93 4.49 -7.84 17.81
N LYS A 94 4.52 -9.17 17.94
CA LYS A 94 3.81 -9.88 19.02
C LYS A 94 4.40 -9.56 20.40
N ASP A 95 5.65 -9.13 20.45
CA ASP A 95 6.36 -8.82 21.68
C ASP A 95 6.12 -7.37 22.15
N VAL A 96 5.53 -6.51 21.30
CA VAL A 96 5.16 -5.14 21.65
C VAL A 96 3.64 -5.07 21.77
N LYS A 97 3.16 -4.84 22.99
CA LYS A 97 1.72 -4.62 23.22
C LYS A 97 1.33 -3.28 22.59
N MET A 98 0.38 -3.33 21.66
CA MET A 98 -0.15 -2.16 20.99
C MET A 98 -1.66 -2.00 21.22
N LYS A 99 -2.14 -0.76 21.13
CA LYS A 99 -3.58 -0.50 21.14
C LYS A 99 -4.25 -1.22 19.98
N LYS A 100 -5.23 -2.07 20.29
CA LYS A 100 -6.08 -2.67 19.25
C LYS A 100 -6.99 -1.60 18.66
N PRO A 101 -7.04 -1.46 17.33
CA PRO A 101 -7.93 -0.49 16.71
C PRO A 101 -9.39 -0.88 17.01
N PRO A 102 -10.28 0.10 17.27
CA PRO A 102 -11.69 -0.16 17.61
C PRO A 102 -12.48 -0.71 16.42
N THR A 103 -11.96 -0.53 15.20
CA THR A 103 -12.49 -1.13 13.99
C THR A 103 -11.37 -1.84 13.26
N PRO A 104 -11.64 -3.01 12.69
CA PRO A 104 -10.77 -3.60 11.70
C PRO A 104 -10.43 -2.61 10.60
N ARG A 105 -9.17 -2.19 10.53
CA ARG A 105 -8.74 -1.26 9.49
C ARG A 105 -7.72 -1.90 8.59
N GLU A 106 -7.96 -1.71 7.31
CA GLU A 106 -7.01 -2.03 6.27
C GLU A 106 -5.85 -1.04 6.31
N PRO A 107 -4.58 -1.50 6.17
CA PRO A 107 -3.43 -0.63 5.99
C PRO A 107 -3.69 0.43 4.92
N SER A 108 -3.29 1.66 5.23
CA SER A 108 -3.62 2.82 4.44
C SER A 108 -2.66 3.06 3.28
N ALA A 109 -1.52 2.36 3.20
CA ALA A 109 -0.50 2.59 2.18
C ALA A 109 -1.09 2.43 0.77
N ARG A 110 -0.92 3.44 -0.08
CA ARG A 110 -1.50 3.46 -1.43
C ARG A 110 -0.52 3.86 -2.50
N LEU A 111 -0.54 3.14 -3.62
CA LEU A 111 -0.10 3.68 -4.89
C LEU A 111 -1.15 4.66 -5.42
N THR A 112 -0.94 5.93 -5.11
CA THR A 112 -1.95 7.00 -5.25
C THR A 112 -2.47 7.17 -6.68
N GLN A 113 -3.66 7.77 -6.82
CA GLN A 113 -4.29 7.97 -8.13
C GLN A 113 -3.53 8.90 -9.09
N LYS A 114 -2.59 9.72 -8.57
CA LYS A 114 -1.70 10.55 -9.41
C LYS A 114 -0.65 9.72 -10.16
N VAL A 115 -0.38 8.49 -9.73
CA VAL A 115 0.53 7.57 -10.40
C VAL A 115 -0.27 6.75 -11.40
N THR A 116 -0.01 6.94 -12.69
CA THR A 116 -0.83 6.39 -13.78
C THR A 116 0.07 5.86 -14.89
N VAL A 117 -0.50 5.12 -15.83
CA VAL A 117 0.22 4.65 -17.02
C VAL A 117 0.83 5.79 -17.87
N LYS A 118 0.42 7.04 -17.64
CA LYS A 118 0.92 8.21 -18.37
C LYS A 118 2.27 8.72 -17.88
N ASN A 119 2.54 8.62 -16.59
CA ASN A 119 3.74 9.20 -15.97
C ASN A 119 4.72 8.13 -15.45
N VAL A 120 4.26 6.88 -15.34
CA VAL A 120 5.13 5.73 -15.07
C VAL A 120 5.99 5.44 -16.29
N LYS A 121 7.29 5.26 -16.07
CA LYS A 121 8.24 4.72 -17.05
C LYS A 121 8.46 3.22 -16.80
N PRO A 122 7.92 2.32 -17.64
CA PRO A 122 7.88 0.89 -17.35
C PRO A 122 9.20 0.23 -16.97
N GLU A 123 10.30 0.63 -17.63
CA GLU A 123 11.62 0.02 -17.45
C GLU A 123 12.46 0.69 -16.33
N GLU A 124 12.08 1.89 -15.92
CA GLU A 124 12.85 2.71 -14.97
C GLU A 124 12.20 2.79 -13.59
N ASP A 125 10.87 2.63 -13.51
CA ASP A 125 10.11 2.92 -12.30
C ASP A 125 9.80 1.68 -11.49
N ALA A 126 10.09 1.76 -10.19
CA ALA A 126 9.76 0.74 -9.21
C ALA A 126 8.92 1.31 -8.06
N LEU A 127 8.01 0.48 -7.55
CA LEU A 127 7.41 0.64 -6.24
C LEU A 127 8.35 0.00 -5.21
N LEU A 128 8.88 0.81 -4.29
CA LEU A 128 9.60 0.37 -3.10
C LEU A 128 8.64 0.24 -1.94
N VAL A 129 8.54 -0.96 -1.37
CA VAL A 129 7.78 -1.23 -0.17
C VAL A 129 8.73 -1.52 0.98
N LEU A 130 8.74 -0.65 1.99
CA LEU A 130 9.47 -0.85 3.24
C LEU A 130 8.52 -1.48 4.26
N ILE A 131 8.90 -2.62 4.83
CA ILE A 131 8.17 -3.24 5.95
C ILE A 131 8.77 -2.71 7.24
N TYR A 132 7.93 -2.08 8.05
CA TYR A 132 8.29 -1.57 9.35
C TYR A 132 7.71 -2.42 10.45
N GLN A 133 8.46 -2.57 11.52
CA GLN A 133 7.99 -3.17 12.76
C GLN A 133 8.41 -2.27 13.93
N LEU A 134 7.54 -2.10 14.92
CA LEU A 134 7.92 -1.42 16.16
C LEU A 134 8.67 -2.44 17.05
N GLU A 135 9.87 -2.10 17.48
CA GLU A 135 10.72 -2.98 18.30
C GLU A 135 11.22 -2.25 19.55
N GLN A 136 11.46 -3.00 20.63
CA GLN A 136 12.20 -2.50 21.78
C GLN A 136 13.65 -2.23 21.37
N ARG A 137 14.17 -1.08 21.79
CA ARG A 137 15.56 -0.72 21.52
C ARG A 137 16.51 -1.61 22.30
N LYS A 138 17.60 -2.01 21.66
CA LYS A 138 18.65 -2.84 22.29
C LYS A 138 19.51 -2.06 23.27
N ASP A 139 19.73 -0.76 23.00
CA ASP A 139 20.50 0.15 23.85
C ASP A 139 19.69 0.69 25.03
N ASP A 140 18.36 0.76 24.90
CA ASP A 140 17.45 1.16 25.98
C ASP A 140 16.11 0.41 25.90
N PRO A 141 15.95 -0.70 26.63
CA PRO A 141 14.73 -1.51 26.60
C PRO A 141 13.45 -0.78 27.07
N THR A 142 13.57 0.42 27.65
CA THR A 142 12.41 1.26 28.04
C THR A 142 11.82 2.03 26.86
N LEU A 143 12.46 1.95 25.68
CA LEU A 143 12.08 2.68 24.49
C LEU A 143 11.74 1.73 23.34
N LEU A 144 10.79 2.17 22.51
CA LEU A 144 10.38 1.58 21.26
C LEU A 144 10.86 2.45 20.09
N SER A 145 11.36 1.81 19.03
CA SER A 145 11.69 2.46 17.77
C SER A 145 11.24 1.61 16.58
N PRO A 146 10.80 2.24 15.47
CA PRO A 146 10.54 1.52 14.23
C PRO A 146 11.84 0.98 13.63
N VAL A 147 11.79 -0.24 13.13
CA VAL A 147 12.87 -0.89 12.39
C VAL A 147 12.35 -1.29 11.02
N ILE A 148 13.15 -1.04 9.98
CA ILE A 148 12.89 -1.60 8.64
C ILE A 148 13.28 -3.07 8.70
N VAL A 149 12.30 -3.97 8.66
CA VAL A 149 12.55 -5.42 8.77
C VAL A 149 12.66 -6.12 7.43
N ASN A 150 12.14 -5.51 6.37
CA ASN A 150 12.27 -6.04 5.01
C ASN A 150 12.05 -4.95 3.95
N VAL A 151 12.52 -5.22 2.74
CA VAL A 151 12.43 -4.34 1.57
C VAL A 151 11.91 -5.15 0.38
N GLY A 152 10.89 -4.63 -0.30
CA GLY A 152 10.34 -5.20 -1.52
C GLY A 152 10.39 -4.20 -2.66
N LEU A 153 10.68 -4.69 -3.86
CA LEU A 153 10.81 -3.87 -5.06
C LEU A 153 9.98 -4.47 -6.20
N PHE A 154 9.07 -3.68 -6.76
CA PHE A 154 8.11 -4.16 -7.76
C PHE A 154 8.08 -3.21 -8.96
N PRO A 155 7.99 -3.70 -10.21
CA PRO A 155 7.81 -2.82 -11.36
C PRO A 155 6.56 -1.95 -11.16
N ALA A 156 6.72 -0.63 -11.15
CA ALA A 156 5.62 0.29 -10.86
C ALA A 156 4.48 0.14 -11.88
N ILE A 157 4.83 -0.14 -13.14
CA ILE A 157 3.87 -0.36 -14.23
C ILE A 157 2.96 -1.57 -13.97
N GLU A 158 3.49 -2.66 -13.42
CA GLU A 158 2.71 -3.86 -13.12
C GLU A 158 1.77 -3.61 -11.93
N CYS A 159 2.22 -2.87 -10.93
CA CYS A 159 1.35 -2.44 -9.83
C CYS A 159 0.22 -1.51 -10.31
N VAL A 160 0.50 -0.55 -11.20
CA VAL A 160 -0.52 0.33 -11.79
C VAL A 160 -1.52 -0.47 -12.63
N ARG A 161 -1.05 -1.33 -13.53
CA ARG A 161 -1.92 -2.15 -14.38
C ARG A 161 -2.81 -3.08 -13.54
N ALA A 162 -2.25 -3.74 -12.53
CA ALA A 162 -3.02 -4.59 -11.63
C ALA A 162 -4.09 -3.80 -10.85
N ARG A 163 -3.71 -2.64 -10.31
CA ARG A 163 -4.61 -1.73 -9.58
C ARG A 163 -5.79 -1.30 -10.46
N ASP A 164 -5.51 -0.90 -11.68
CA ASP A 164 -6.52 -0.41 -12.63
C ASP A 164 -7.41 -1.57 -13.11
N ALA A 165 -6.83 -2.73 -13.41
CA ALA A 165 -7.58 -3.95 -13.75
C ALA A 165 -8.55 -4.37 -12.63
N ARG A 166 -8.17 -4.20 -11.36
CA ARG A 166 -9.06 -4.46 -10.21
C ARG A 166 -10.25 -3.50 -10.15
N MET A 167 -10.05 -2.24 -10.55
CA MET A 167 -11.13 -1.27 -10.63
C MET A 167 -12.09 -1.64 -11.76
N GLU A 168 -11.56 -1.90 -12.95
CA GLU A 168 -12.34 -2.27 -14.13
C GLU A 168 -13.12 -3.57 -13.91
N ALA A 169 -12.49 -4.60 -13.34
CA ALA A 169 -13.14 -5.86 -13.01
C ALA A 169 -14.28 -5.70 -11.98
N ALA A 170 -14.26 -4.65 -11.17
CA ALA A 170 -15.35 -4.30 -10.25
C ALA A 170 -16.48 -3.48 -10.92
N GLY A 171 -16.43 -3.32 -12.24
CA GLY A 171 -17.31 -2.44 -13.02
C GLY A 171 -16.97 -0.95 -12.86
N GLY A 172 -15.82 -0.64 -12.28
CA GLY A 172 -15.32 0.71 -12.09
C GLY A 172 -14.67 1.29 -13.34
N ARG A 173 -14.30 2.56 -13.26
CA ARG A 173 -13.69 3.29 -14.38
C ARG A 173 -12.98 4.55 -13.93
N TRP A 174 -12.09 5.04 -14.79
CA TRP A 174 -11.59 6.41 -14.72
C TRP A 174 -12.66 7.39 -15.23
N PHE A 175 -12.86 8.46 -14.47
CA PHE A 175 -13.49 9.70 -14.92
C PHE A 175 -12.42 10.72 -15.28
N GLY A 176 -12.65 11.42 -16.39
CA GLY A 176 -11.62 12.21 -17.03
C GLY A 176 -10.48 11.34 -17.57
N ASP A 177 -9.41 11.99 -17.99
CA ASP A 177 -8.25 11.32 -18.58
C ASP A 177 -7.28 10.87 -17.47
N TYR A 178 -7.64 9.78 -16.78
CA TYR A 178 -6.98 9.23 -15.57
C TYR A 178 -6.98 10.17 -14.36
N GLN A 179 -8.07 10.92 -14.15
CA GLN A 179 -8.15 11.91 -13.08
C GLN A 179 -8.78 11.35 -11.80
N THR A 180 -9.90 10.64 -11.93
CA THR A 180 -10.62 10.11 -10.76
C THR A 180 -11.04 8.66 -10.97
N PRO A 181 -10.53 7.71 -10.17
CA PRO A 181 -10.94 6.32 -10.22
C PRO A 181 -12.28 6.16 -9.49
N THR A 182 -13.20 5.44 -10.09
CA THR A 182 -14.56 5.28 -9.56
C THR A 182 -14.99 3.82 -9.60
N ILE A 183 -15.93 3.48 -8.72
CA ILE A 183 -16.61 2.19 -8.69
C ILE A 183 -18.14 2.40 -8.71
N PRO A 184 -18.92 1.41 -9.19
CA PRO A 184 -20.37 1.49 -9.12
C PRO A 184 -20.85 1.72 -7.69
N SER A 185 -21.71 2.71 -7.51
CA SER A 185 -22.38 2.99 -6.24
C SER A 185 -23.43 1.92 -5.93
N GLY A 186 -24.12 2.01 -4.78
CA GLY A 186 -25.26 1.13 -4.51
C GLY A 186 -26.36 1.23 -5.58
N ILE A 187 -26.62 2.46 -6.06
CA ILE A 187 -27.59 2.75 -7.13
C ILE A 187 -27.10 2.18 -8.45
N GLY A 188 -25.84 2.44 -8.80
CA GLY A 188 -25.23 1.89 -10.03
C GLY A 188 -25.25 0.37 -10.05
N LYS A 189 -24.91 -0.29 -8.94
CA LYS A 189 -25.00 -1.75 -8.79
C LYS A 189 -26.44 -2.25 -8.98
N GLY A 190 -27.43 -1.52 -8.46
CA GLY A 190 -28.85 -1.81 -8.69
C GLY A 190 -29.22 -1.77 -10.18
N LYS A 191 -28.79 -0.71 -10.88
CA LYS A 191 -29.01 -0.56 -12.33
C LYS A 191 -28.34 -1.66 -13.14
N ILE A 192 -27.09 -2.02 -12.82
CA ILE A 192 -26.38 -3.14 -13.47
C ILE A 192 -27.19 -4.43 -13.34
N ARG A 193 -27.68 -4.75 -12.14
CA ARG A 193 -28.51 -5.96 -11.90
C ARG A 193 -29.81 -5.93 -12.70
N ALA A 194 -30.38 -4.75 -12.91
CA ALA A 194 -31.61 -4.56 -13.70
C ALA A 194 -31.36 -4.45 -15.21
N GLY A 195 -30.11 -4.53 -15.69
CA GLY A 195 -29.76 -4.32 -17.09
C GLY A 195 -29.99 -2.87 -17.58
N ALA A 196 -30.09 -1.91 -16.66
CA ALA A 196 -30.31 -0.51 -16.97
C ALA A 196 -28.99 0.21 -17.29
N ALA A 197 -29.07 1.21 -18.18
CA ALA A 197 -27.92 2.04 -18.52
C ALA A 197 -27.45 2.86 -17.30
N LEU A 198 -26.13 2.97 -17.16
CA LEU A 198 -25.49 3.81 -16.16
C LEU A 198 -25.23 5.21 -16.71
N ASP A 199 -25.43 6.23 -15.89
CA ASP A 199 -24.91 7.57 -16.12
C ASP A 199 -23.39 7.56 -15.90
N VAL A 200 -22.66 7.76 -16.99
CA VAL A 200 -21.19 7.77 -17.03
C VAL A 200 -20.62 9.18 -17.21
N THR A 201 -21.46 10.21 -17.12
CA THR A 201 -21.07 11.62 -17.35
C THR A 201 -20.63 12.31 -16.06
N VAL A 202 -21.14 11.85 -14.92
CA VAL A 202 -20.83 12.38 -13.59
C VAL A 202 -20.59 11.26 -12.58
N TYR A 203 -19.86 11.57 -11.52
CA TYR A 203 -19.63 10.68 -10.39
C TYR A 203 -19.90 11.41 -9.07
N GLY A 204 -20.16 10.65 -8.02
CA GLY A 204 -20.32 11.16 -6.66
C GLY A 204 -19.02 11.09 -5.87
N ARG A 205 -18.69 12.13 -5.10
CA ARG A 205 -17.58 12.06 -4.13
C ARG A 205 -18.03 11.38 -2.84
N LYS A 206 -19.30 11.53 -2.50
CA LYS A 206 -19.94 10.91 -1.34
C LYS A 206 -21.12 10.04 -1.76
N LYS A 207 -21.46 9.05 -0.94
CA LYS A 207 -22.52 8.09 -1.24
C LYS A 207 -23.89 8.75 -1.35
N GLU A 208 -24.10 9.83 -0.61
CA GLU A 208 -25.36 10.56 -0.50
C GLU A 208 -25.68 11.38 -1.76
N GLU A 209 -24.72 11.56 -2.68
CA GLU A 209 -24.90 12.32 -3.92
C GLU A 209 -25.71 11.57 -4.98
N GLY A 210 -26.11 10.32 -4.72
CA GLY A 210 -27.10 9.60 -5.53
C GLY A 210 -26.65 9.24 -6.95
N ARG A 211 -25.34 9.26 -7.23
CA ARG A 211 -24.77 8.99 -8.55
C ARG A 211 -24.60 7.50 -8.81
N ASP A 212 -24.47 7.11 -10.08
CA ASP A 212 -24.26 5.71 -10.46
C ASP A 212 -22.84 5.21 -10.14
N PHE A 213 -21.87 6.13 -10.11
CA PHE A 213 -20.49 5.88 -9.73
C PHE A 213 -20.10 6.76 -8.54
N ASN A 214 -19.27 6.22 -7.65
CA ASN A 214 -18.60 6.99 -6.60
C ASN A 214 -17.08 6.87 -6.72
N GLU A 215 -16.35 7.87 -6.22
CA GLU A 215 -14.90 7.80 -6.07
C GLU A 215 -14.49 6.54 -5.29
N ASP A 216 -13.54 5.75 -5.83
CA ASP A 216 -13.04 4.57 -5.14
C ASP A 216 -12.04 4.98 -4.05
N THR A 217 -12.56 5.21 -2.85
CA THR A 217 -11.75 5.56 -1.66
C THR A 217 -10.77 4.46 -1.24
N ASN A 218 -10.83 3.27 -1.85
CA ASN A 218 -9.91 2.17 -1.63
C ASN A 218 -8.93 1.96 -2.80
N PHE A 219 -8.98 2.82 -3.81
CA PHE A 219 -8.10 2.75 -4.97
C PHE A 219 -6.63 2.87 -4.55
N GLY A 220 -5.80 2.03 -5.13
CA GLY A 220 -4.35 2.04 -4.90
C GLY A 220 -3.88 1.45 -3.57
N LYS A 221 -4.76 1.08 -2.63
CA LYS A 221 -4.35 0.40 -1.39
C LYS A 221 -3.52 -0.85 -1.72
N LEU A 222 -2.32 -0.99 -1.15
CA LEU A 222 -1.38 -2.05 -1.54
C LEU A 222 -1.99 -3.45 -1.44
N LYS A 223 -2.73 -3.77 -0.37
CA LYS A 223 -3.40 -5.06 -0.20
C LYS A 223 -4.48 -5.36 -1.26
N ARG A 224 -4.95 -4.35 -1.98
CA ARG A 224 -6.02 -4.45 -2.99
C ARG A 224 -5.49 -4.42 -4.42
N ILE A 225 -4.18 -4.29 -4.62
CA ILE A 225 -3.54 -4.37 -5.94
C ILE A 225 -3.31 -5.85 -6.26
N PRO A 226 -4.07 -6.48 -7.18
CA PRO A 226 -4.02 -7.92 -7.44
C PRO A 226 -2.79 -8.35 -8.24
N TYR A 227 -1.62 -7.77 -7.97
CA TYR A 227 -0.34 -8.18 -8.51
C TYR A 227 0.28 -9.24 -7.60
N ARG A 228 0.34 -10.48 -8.08
CA ARG A 228 0.71 -11.64 -7.25
C ARG A 228 2.04 -11.48 -6.50
N PRO A 229 3.16 -11.04 -7.11
CA PRO A 229 4.43 -10.88 -6.40
C PRO A 229 4.35 -9.88 -5.22
N LEU A 230 3.59 -8.79 -5.38
CA LEU A 230 3.35 -7.84 -4.28
C LEU A 230 2.55 -8.49 -3.15
N GLN A 231 1.53 -9.28 -3.49
CA GLN A 231 0.70 -9.94 -2.47
C GLN A 231 1.45 -11.05 -1.73
N GLU A 232 2.30 -11.82 -2.43
CA GLU A 232 3.17 -12.82 -1.81
C GLU A 232 4.18 -12.16 -0.86
N PHE A 233 4.79 -11.04 -1.27
CA PHE A 233 5.68 -10.28 -0.38
C PHE A 233 4.96 -9.75 0.86
N LEU A 234 3.75 -9.18 0.72
CA LEU A 234 2.98 -8.70 1.88
C LEU A 234 2.61 -9.85 2.83
N ARG A 235 2.20 -11.00 2.28
CA ARG A 235 1.92 -12.22 3.05
C ARG A 235 3.14 -12.67 3.84
N ASP A 236 4.28 -12.83 3.17
CA ASP A 236 5.51 -13.37 3.78
C ASP A 236 6.03 -12.47 4.90
N ASN A 237 5.66 -11.19 4.87
CA ASN A 237 5.98 -10.21 5.89
C ASN A 237 4.89 -10.00 6.94
N GLY A 238 3.84 -10.83 6.96
CA GLY A 238 2.76 -10.74 7.94
C GLY A 238 1.91 -9.47 7.84
N CYS A 239 1.94 -8.79 6.69
CA CYS A 239 1.07 -7.67 6.39
C CYS A 239 -0.26 -8.18 5.81
N GLN A 240 -1.29 -7.33 5.81
CA GLN A 240 -2.53 -7.67 5.08
C GLN A 240 -2.27 -7.77 3.58
N PHE A 241 -2.85 -8.80 2.96
CA PHE A 241 -2.70 -9.12 1.54
C PHE A 241 -4.02 -9.64 0.95
N ALA A 242 -4.12 -9.65 -0.38
CA ALA A 242 -5.18 -10.33 -1.10
C ALA A 242 -4.73 -11.75 -1.47
N PRO A 243 -5.46 -12.81 -1.07
CA PRO A 243 -5.08 -14.19 -1.38
C PRO A 243 -5.51 -14.62 -2.79
N LYS A 244 -6.15 -13.73 -3.55
CA LYS A 244 -6.61 -13.97 -4.93
C LYS A 244 -6.53 -12.70 -5.75
N GLY A 245 -6.41 -12.85 -7.06
CA GLY A 245 -6.36 -11.73 -7.99
C GLY A 245 -6.75 -12.11 -9.40
N VAL A 246 -6.82 -11.09 -10.25
CA VAL A 246 -7.27 -11.19 -11.65
C VAL A 246 -6.23 -10.69 -12.65
N TYR A 247 -5.03 -10.35 -12.17
CA TYR A 247 -3.96 -9.76 -12.98
C TYR A 247 -2.62 -10.49 -12.78
N PRO A 248 -1.82 -10.68 -13.85
CA PRO A 248 -2.18 -10.47 -15.26
C PRO A 248 -3.23 -11.48 -15.76
N GLU A 249 -3.40 -12.57 -15.01
CA GLU A 249 -4.43 -13.57 -15.16
C GLU A 249 -5.03 -13.91 -13.79
N LYS A 250 -6.09 -14.73 -13.77
CA LYS A 250 -6.69 -15.17 -12.50
C LYS A 250 -5.71 -16.04 -11.72
N TRP A 251 -5.53 -15.74 -10.45
CA TRP A 251 -4.70 -16.51 -9.54
C TRP A 251 -5.33 -16.60 -8.15
N SER A 252 -4.94 -17.64 -7.43
CA SER A 252 -5.31 -17.87 -6.03
C SER A 252 -4.10 -18.45 -5.30
N MET A 253 -3.90 -18.02 -4.06
CA MET A 253 -2.98 -18.63 -3.12
C MET A 253 -3.59 -19.90 -2.49
N SER A 254 -2.85 -20.55 -1.59
CA SER A 254 -3.28 -21.77 -0.92
C SER A 254 -4.50 -21.54 -0.01
N LYS A 255 -5.17 -22.63 0.41
CA LYS A 255 -6.27 -22.55 1.38
C LYS A 255 -5.82 -21.95 2.71
N ASP A 256 -4.60 -22.26 3.15
CA ASP A 256 -4.03 -21.73 4.39
C ASP A 256 -3.74 -20.23 4.26
N ASP A 257 -3.27 -19.77 3.11
CA ASP A 257 -3.08 -18.33 2.84
C ASP A 257 -4.41 -17.58 2.81
N ILE A 258 -5.47 -18.17 2.26
CA ILE A 258 -6.81 -17.58 2.29
C ILE A 258 -7.28 -17.43 3.73
N LYS A 259 -7.12 -18.47 4.55
CA LYS A 259 -7.46 -18.43 5.98
C LYS A 259 -6.65 -17.37 6.71
N LEU A 260 -5.34 -17.30 6.45
CA LEU A 260 -4.46 -16.30 7.04
C LEU A 260 -4.90 -14.88 6.66
N ALA A 261 -5.17 -14.62 5.37
CA ALA A 261 -5.65 -13.33 4.91
C ALA A 261 -6.93 -12.90 5.64
N LEU A 262 -7.89 -13.82 5.83
CA LEU A 262 -9.11 -13.57 6.59
C LEU A 262 -8.83 -13.26 8.07
N THR A 263 -7.87 -13.93 8.71
CA THR A 263 -7.52 -13.63 10.11
C THR A 263 -6.82 -12.28 10.28
N LEU A 264 -6.02 -11.87 9.30
CA LEU A 264 -5.36 -10.57 9.30
C LEU A 264 -6.33 -9.44 8.94
N ASP A 265 -7.34 -9.74 8.12
CA ASP A 265 -8.47 -8.85 7.86
C ASP A 265 -9.46 -8.99 9.02
N VAL A 266 -9.20 -8.28 10.12
CA VAL A 266 -10.04 -8.28 11.33
C VAL A 266 -11.52 -7.94 11.01
N ALA A 267 -11.83 -7.49 9.78
CA ALA A 267 -13.18 -7.22 9.26
C ALA A 267 -13.99 -8.51 8.99
N ALA A 268 -13.37 -9.68 9.01
CA ALA A 268 -14.04 -10.95 8.75
C ALA A 268 -14.67 -11.60 10.01
N GLU A 269 -14.34 -11.16 11.23
CA GLU A 269 -14.90 -11.74 12.46
C GLU A 269 -16.39 -11.41 12.69
N GLU A 270 -16.95 -10.41 12.01
CA GLU A 270 -18.40 -10.11 12.03
C GLU A 270 -19.18 -10.68 10.83
N ALA A 271 -18.52 -11.39 9.90
CA ALA A 271 -19.17 -12.12 8.80
C ALA A 271 -19.32 -13.63 9.11
N GLY A 272 -19.51 -13.96 10.39
CA GLY A 272 -19.68 -15.30 10.94
C GLY A 272 -20.98 -16.01 10.56
N ASP A 273 -21.44 -15.85 9.31
CA ASP A 273 -22.58 -16.59 8.73
C ASP A 273 -22.29 -17.14 7.32
N LEU A 274 -21.04 -17.09 6.83
CA LEU A 274 -20.67 -17.58 5.48
C LEU A 274 -19.66 -18.74 5.46
N VAL A 275 -19.40 -19.38 6.61
CA VAL A 275 -18.56 -20.59 6.69
C VAL A 275 -19.41 -21.88 6.59
N ALA A 276 -20.73 -21.77 6.54
CA ALA A 276 -21.62 -22.89 6.24
C ALA A 276 -22.05 -22.84 4.76
N GLU A 277 -21.14 -23.14 3.83
CA GLU A 277 -21.43 -23.64 2.46
C GLU A 277 -20.12 -23.75 1.65
N VAL A 278 -19.19 -24.59 2.13
CA VAL A 278 -18.17 -25.20 1.26
C VAL A 278 -18.04 -26.67 1.65
N ASP A 279 -19.14 -27.39 1.49
CA ASP A 279 -19.18 -28.85 1.38
C ASP A 279 -20.38 -29.21 0.51
N VAL A 280 -20.26 -28.97 -0.80
CA VAL A 280 -20.72 -29.81 -1.93
C VAL A 280 -19.84 -29.53 -3.15
#